data_AF-A0A914Z598-F1
#
_entry.id   AF-A0A914Z598-F1
#
_cell.length_a   1.000
_cell.length_b   1.000
_cell.length_c   1.000
_cell.angle_alpha   90.00
_cell.angle_beta   90.00
_cell.angle_gamma   90.00
#
_symmetry.space_group_name_H-M   'P 1'
#
loop_
_entity.id
_entity.type
_entity.pdbx_description
1 polymer ?
#
loop_
_entity_poly.entity_id
_entity_poly.type
_entity_poly.pdbx_seq_one_letter_code
_entity_poly.pdbx_strand_id
1 'polypeptide(L)' 'MRFSSRSAKELGVFVVFFGAIHYAYYAIQNNPSLVPPRERTELFYVRWLKQNVPGLSGIGLKDPEIPKDKH' A
#
# COMPACT_ATOMS: atom_id res chain seq x y z
N MET A 1 -29.07 -6.53 6.54
CA MET A 1 -27.81 -6.80 7.27
C MET A 1 -27.92 -6.14 8.65
N ARG A 2 -27.96 -6.90 9.75
CA ARG A 2 -27.93 -6.32 11.11
C ARG A 2 -26.46 -6.11 11.49
N PHE A 3 -25.99 -4.86 11.52
CA PHE A 3 -24.69 -4.54 12.07
C PHE A 3 -24.74 -4.67 13.60
N SER A 4 -24.05 -5.67 14.13
CA SER A 4 -23.89 -5.88 15.58
C SER A 4 -22.68 -5.09 16.09
N SER A 5 -22.71 -4.69 17.36
CA SER A 5 -21.55 -4.12 18.06
C SER A 5 -20.34 -5.05 18.03
N ARG A 6 -20.56 -6.37 17.96
CA ARG A 6 -19.51 -7.36 17.73
C ARG A 6 -18.88 -7.23 16.36
N SER A 7 -19.69 -7.16 15.30
CA SER A 7 -19.20 -7.00 13.91
C SER A 7 -18.43 -5.69 13.73
N ALA A 8 -18.85 -4.61 14.40
CA ALA A 8 -18.12 -3.35 14.40
C ALA A 8 -16.74 -3.47 15.08
N LYS A 9 -16.64 -4.19 16.20
CA LYS A 9 -15.36 -4.45 16.89
C LYS A 9 -14.44 -5.32 16.04
N GLU A 10 -14.96 -6.39 15.46
CA GLU A 10 -14.21 -7.29 14.57
C GLU A 10 -13.67 -6.51 13.37
N LEU A 11 -14.52 -5.71 12.71
CA LEU A 11 -14.09 -4.82 11.62
C LEU A 11 -13.02 -3.81 12.07
N GLY A 12 -13.19 -3.22 13.25
CA GLY A 12 -12.20 -2.31 13.83
C GLY A 12 -10.84 -2.97 14.02
N VAL A 13 -10.80 -4.19 14.57
CA VAL A 13 -9.56 -4.96 14.72
C VAL A 13 -8.93 -5.27 13.37
N PHE A 14 -9.71 -5.68 12.37
CA PHE A 14 -9.20 -5.91 11.02
C PHE A 14 -8.59 -4.66 10.40
N VAL A 15 -9.27 -3.51 10.48
CA VAL A 15 -8.76 -2.24 9.94
C VAL A 15 -7.46 -1.84 10.63
N VAL A 16 -7.38 -1.97 11.96
CA VAL A 16 -6.16 -1.65 12.71
C VAL A 16 -5.02 -2.58 12.31
N PHE A 17 -5.27 -3.88 12.21
CA PHE A 17 -4.26 -4.87 11.83
C PHE A 17 -3.71 -4.63 10.42
N PHE A 18 -4.59 -4.45 9.43
CA PHE A 18 -4.16 -4.14 8.06
C PHE A 18 -3.45 -2.78 7.97
N GLY A 19 -3.90 -1.78 8.73
CA GLY A 19 -3.23 -0.49 8.83
C GLY A 19 -1.81 -0.60 9.39
N ALA A 20 -1.61 -1.44 10.42
CA ALA A 20 -0.29 -1.69 11.00
C ALA A 20 0.64 -2.40 10.01
N ILE A 21 0.16 -3.42 9.30
CA ILE A 21 0.93 -4.09 8.23
C ILE A 21 1.32 -3.10 7.14
N HIS A 22 0.37 -2.28 6.69
CA HIS A 22 0.61 -1.28 5.66
C HIS A 22 1.68 -0.28 6.11
N TYR A 23 1.57 0.24 7.33
CA TYR A 23 2.57 1.15 7.90
C TYR A 23 3.96 0.50 7.98
N ALA A 24 4.05 -0.71 8.52
CA ALA A 24 5.32 -1.43 8.65
C ALA A 24 5.98 -1.67 7.29
N TYR A 25 5.19 -2.05 6.27
CA TYR A 25 5.69 -2.21 4.92
C TYR A 25 6.32 -0.93 4.37
N TYR A 26 5.62 0.20 4.47
CA TYR A 26 6.14 1.48 3.97
C TYR A 26 7.33 1.99 4.80
N ALA A 27 7.38 1.70 6.10
CA ALA A 27 8.54 2.02 6.93
C ALA A 27 9.79 1.25 6.46
N ILE A 28 9.65 -0.03 6.11
CA ILE A 28 10.75 -0.85 5.56
C ILE A 28 11.16 -0.34 4.17
N GLN A 29 10.21 -0.13 3.26
CA GLN A 29 10.49 0.31 1.89
C GLN A 29 11.14 1.70 1.85
N ASN A 30 10.76 2.61 2.75
CA ASN A 30 11.36 3.94 2.82
C ASN A 30 12.72 3.96 3.53
N ASN A 31 13.13 2.87 4.17
CA ASN A 31 14.44 2.80 4.82
C ASN A 31 15.54 2.51 3.78
N PRO A 32 16.41 3.47 3.47
CA PRO A 32 17.45 3.30 2.45
C PRO A 32 18.53 2.27 2.82
N SER A 33 18.66 1.90 4.10
CA SER A 33 19.62 0.86 4.52
C SER A 33 19.08 -0.55 4.33
N LEU A 34 17.75 -0.73 4.25
CA LEU A 34 17.10 -2.02 4.07
C LEU A 34 16.70 -2.27 2.62
N VAL A 35 16.20 -1.23 1.94
CA VAL A 35 15.77 -1.33 0.55
C VAL A 35 16.35 -0.17 -0.27
N PRO A 36 17.24 -0.47 -1.24
CA PRO A 36 17.75 0.52 -2.17
C PRO A 36 16.60 1.22 -2.91
N PRO A 37 16.69 2.53 -3.19
CA PRO A 37 15.61 3.29 -3.84
C PRO A 37 15.08 2.68 -5.14
N ARG A 38 15.94 2.01 -5.92
CA ARG A 38 15.59 1.35 -7.19
C ARG A 38 14.77 0.06 -7.03
N GLU A 39 14.84 -0.57 -5.85
CA GLU A 39 14.17 -1.83 -5.53
C GLU A 39 12.88 -1.60 -4.74
N ARG A 40 12.56 -0.33 -4.44
CA ARG A 40 11.34 0.04 -3.74
C ARG A 40 10.14 -0.33 -4.57
N THR A 41 9.26 -1.11 -3.97
CA THR A 41 8.04 -1.58 -4.64
C THR A 41 6.84 -1.17 -3.82
N GLU A 42 5.77 -0.79 -4.51
CA GLU A 42 4.51 -0.46 -3.86
C GLU A 42 3.63 -1.70 -3.70
N LEU A 43 2.83 -1.76 -2.63
CA LEU A 43 1.88 -2.86 -2.44
C LEU A 43 0.90 -2.92 -3.62
N PHE A 44 0.61 -4.13 -4.08
CA PHE A 44 -0.25 -4.39 -5.23
C PHE A 44 -1.60 -3.65 -5.16
N TYR A 45 -2.27 -3.68 -4.01
CA TYR A 45 -3.58 -3.03 -3.88
C TYR A 45 -3.50 -1.50 -3.90
N VAL A 46 -2.36 -0.91 -3.53
CA VAL A 46 -2.16 0.54 -3.63
C VAL A 46 -2.01 0.93 -5.09
N ARG A 47 -1.25 0.15 -5.88
CA ARG A 47 -1.16 0.32 -7.34
C ARG A 47 -2.53 0.20 -7.98
N TRP A 48 -3.29 -0.83 -7.62
CA TRP A 48 -4.68 -0.99 -8.07
C TRP A 48 -5.55 0.22 -7.67
N LEU A 49 -5.44 0.71 -6.43
CA LEU A 49 -6.22 1.86 -5.96
C LEU A 49 -5.88 3.14 -6.75
N LYS A 50 -4.60 3.38 -7.03
CA LYS A 50 -4.13 4.51 -7.86
C LYS A 50 -4.65 4.45 -9.28
N GLN A 51 -4.73 3.24 -9.86
CA GLN A 51 -5.29 3.04 -11.20
C GLN A 51 -6.79 3.35 -11.24
N ASN A 52 -7.51 3.09 -10.15
CA ASN A 52 -8.97 3.25 -10.11
C ASN A 52 -9.43 4.61 -9.53
N VAL A 53 -8.56 5.33 -8.82
CA VAL A 53 -8.86 6.63 -8.21
C VAL A 53 -7.90 7.70 -8.76
N PRO A 54 -8.37 8.56 -9.68
CA PRO A 54 -7.50 9.51 -10.40
C PRO A 54 -6.65 10.42 -9.52
N GLY A 55 -7.17 10.80 -8.33
CA GLY A 55 -6.48 11.68 -7.39
C GLY A 55 -5.37 11.04 -6.56
N LEU A 56 -5.23 9.71 -6.59
CA LEU A 56 -4.23 8.99 -5.79
C LEU A 56 -2.93 8.69 -6.54
N SER A 57 -2.92 8.89 -7.86
CA SER A 57 -1.76 8.65 -8.74
C SER A 57 -0.47 9.37 -8.28
N GLY A 58 -0.57 10.51 -7.60
CA GLY A 58 0.56 11.29 -7.10
C GLY A 58 1.03 10.97 -5.67
N ILE A 59 0.38 10.04 -4.96
CA ILE A 59 0.62 9.81 -3.51
C ILE A 59 1.32 8.46 -3.31
N GLY A 60 2.44 8.40 -2.59
CA GLY A 60 3.08 7.14 -2.20
C GLY A 60 4.48 6.94 -2.80
N LEU A 61 4.90 5.69 -2.92
CA LEU A 61 6.21 5.36 -3.50
C LEU A 61 6.13 5.54 -5.02
N LYS A 62 7.15 6.18 -5.62
CA LYS A 62 7.27 6.21 -7.08
C LYS A 62 7.44 4.79 -7.55
N ASP A 63 6.62 4.37 -8.51
CA ASP A 63 6.88 3.12 -9.22
C ASP A 63 8.31 3.21 -9.80
N PRO A 64 9.14 2.17 -9.63
CA PRO A 64 10.38 2.10 -10.37
C PRO A 64 10.01 2.25 -11.85
N GLU A 65 10.69 3.14 -12.57
CA GLU A 65 10.56 3.21 -14.02
C GLU A 65 10.79 1.80 -14.54
N ILE A 66 9.72 1.11 -14.95
CA ILE A 66 9.85 -0.12 -15.70
C ILE A 66 10.60 0.33 -16.94
N PRO A 67 11.85 -0.10 -17.17
CA PRO A 67 12.52 0.19 -18.43
C PRO A 67 11.58 -0.33 -19.51
N LYS A 68 11.08 0.57 -20.36
CA LYS A 68 10.36 0.16 -21.57
C LYS A 68 11.39 -0.55 -22.43
N ASP A 69 11.57 -1.85 -22.19
CA ASP A 69 12.37 -2.66 -23.06
C ASP A 69 11.70 -2.59 -24.43
N LYS A 70 12.48 -2.06 -25.38
CA LYS A 70 12.14 -2.04 -26.78
C LYS A 70 12.21 -3.48 -27.26
N HIS A 71 11.06 -4.11 -27.50
CA HIS A 71 10.99 -5.28 -28.37
C HIS A 71 9.71 -5.25 -29.20
#